data_AF-A0A2T5PRE0-F1
#
_entry.id   AF-A0A2T5PRE0-F1
#
_cell.length_a   1.000
_cell.length_b   1.000
_cell.length_c   1.000
_cell.angle_alpha   90.00
_cell.angle_beta   90.00
_cell.angle_gamma   90.00
#
_symmetry.space_group_name_H-M   'P 1'
#
loop_
_entity.id
_entity.type
_entity.pdbx_description
1 polymer ?
#
loop_
_entity_poly.entity_id
_entity_poly.type
_entity_poly.pdbx_seq_one_letter_code
_entity_poly.pdbx_strand_id
1 'polypeptide(L)' 'MRSLFFFDTMLTTTIITVVYWLGLLGVLVSSIGLIFNGSILVGLATLVGGAIAVRIWCELLVVIFKIHENLQKIANRE' A
#
# COMPACT_ATOMS: atom_id res chain seq x y z
N MET A 1 29.01 4.29 10.73
CA MET A 1 27.70 4.56 10.09
C MET A 1 26.92 3.24 9.92
N ARG A 2 26.59 2.57 11.04
CA ARG A 2 26.02 1.20 11.08
C ARG A 2 24.64 1.19 11.75
N SER A 3 23.68 1.95 11.22
CA SER A 3 22.30 1.90 11.74
C SER A 3 21.20 1.96 10.67
N LEU A 4 21.53 2.25 9.40
CA LEU A 4 20.52 2.33 8.34
C LEU A 4 20.02 0.95 7.88
N PHE A 5 20.84 -0.11 7.97
CA PHE A 5 20.49 -1.43 7.44
C PHE A 5 19.47 -2.23 8.28
N PHE A 6 19.46 -2.06 9.61
CA PHE A 6 18.41 -2.63 10.46
C PHE A 6 17.10 -1.87 10.33
N PHE A 7 17.19 -0.59 9.99
CA PHE A 7 16.03 0.22 9.66
C PHE A 7 15.43 -0.22 8.32
N ASP A 8 16.20 -0.52 7.29
CA ASP A 8 15.67 -0.82 5.94
C ASP A 8 14.70 -2.01 5.87
N THR A 9 15.02 -3.13 6.52
CA THR A 9 14.13 -4.32 6.52
C THR A 9 12.86 -4.12 7.36
N MET A 10 12.94 -3.36 8.44
CA MET A 10 11.74 -3.00 9.23
C MET A 10 10.97 -1.83 8.61
N LEU A 11 11.66 -0.89 7.97
CA LEU A 11 11.10 0.26 7.27
C LEU A 11 10.32 -0.20 6.05
N THR A 12 10.88 -1.08 5.22
CA THR A 12 10.22 -1.52 3.99
C THR A 12 8.84 -2.09 4.32
N THR A 13 8.74 -3.01 5.29
CA THR A 13 7.45 -3.56 5.72
C THR A 13 6.53 -2.50 6.34
N THR A 14 7.06 -1.58 7.16
CA THR A 14 6.29 -0.53 7.87
C THR A 14 5.78 0.56 6.92
N ILE A 15 6.61 1.00 5.97
CA ILE A 15 6.28 2.00 4.95
C ILE A 15 5.11 1.49 4.11
N ILE A 16 5.12 0.22 3.70
CA ILE A 16 4.04 -0.32 2.88
C ILE A 16 2.74 -0.41 3.66
N THR A 17 2.79 -0.74 4.96
CA THR A 17 1.58 -0.73 5.81
C THR A 17 1.02 0.69 5.98
N VAL A 18 1.88 1.71 6.07
CA VAL A 18 1.46 3.12 6.08
C VAL A 18 0.82 3.53 4.76
N VAL A 19 1.45 3.20 3.62
CA VAL A 19 0.92 3.49 2.27
C VAL A 19 -0.43 2.80 2.06
N TYR A 20 -0.59 1.57 2.53
CA TYR A 20 -1.85 0.84 2.49
C TYR A 20 -2.98 1.57 3.21
N TRP A 21 -2.74 2.00 4.45
CA TRP A 21 -3.71 2.76 5.23
C TRP A 21 -4.04 4.11 4.58
N LEU A 22 -3.03 4.79 4.04
CA LEU A 22 -3.19 6.06 3.32
C LEU A 22 -4.04 5.91 2.06
N GLY A 23 -3.78 4.87 1.26
CA GLY A 23 -4.58 4.56 0.07
C GLY A 23 -6.03 4.22 0.39
N LEU A 24 -6.25 3.47 1.48
CA LEU A 24 -7.59 3.11 1.93
C LEU A 24 -8.36 4.33 2.46
N LEU A 25 -7.69 5.23 3.19
CA LEU A 25 -8.25 6.53 3.56
C LEU A 25 -8.59 7.39 2.35
N GLY A 26 -7.72 7.41 1.33
CA GLY A 26 -7.95 8.14 0.09
C GLY A 26 -9.20 7.67 -0.65
N VAL A 27 -9.40 6.35 -0.76
CA VAL A 27 -10.62 5.77 -1.35
C VAL A 27 -11.85 6.15 -0.52
N LEU A 28 -11.78 6.04 0.81
CA LEU A 28 -12.87 6.43 1.71
C LEU A 28 -13.30 7.88 1.49
N VAL A 29 -12.34 8.82 1.52
CA VAL A 29 -12.62 10.25 1.34
C VAL A 29 -13.18 10.53 -0.06
N SER A 30 -12.61 9.91 -1.09
CA SER A 30 -13.06 10.07 -2.48
C SER A 30 -14.49 9.55 -2.68
N SER A 31 -14.81 8.38 -2.14
CA SER A 31 -16.14 7.79 -2.19
C SER A 31 -17.17 8.62 -1.42
N ILE A 32 -16.82 9.12 -0.23
CA ILE A 32 -17.66 10.06 0.52
C ILE A 32 -17.93 11.30 -0.34
N GLY A 33 -16.89 11.91 -0.93
CA GLY A 33 -17.04 13.11 -1.77
C GLY A 33 -17.97 12.91 -2.96
N LEU A 34 -17.91 11.74 -3.62
CA LEU A 34 -18.80 11.39 -4.73
C LEU A 34 -20.26 11.19 -4.30
N ILE A 35 -20.49 10.62 -3.12
CA ILE A 35 -21.83 10.47 -2.54
C ILE A 35 -22.43 11.85 -2.22
N PHE A 36 -21.65 12.75 -1.63
CA PHE A 36 -22.10 14.13 -1.34
C PHE A 36 -22.40 14.96 -2.60
N ASN A 37 -21.75 14.65 -3.73
CA ASN A 37 -22.05 15.26 -5.03
C ASN A 37 -23.31 14.70 -5.72
N GLY A 38 -24.09 13.85 -5.04
CA GLY A 38 -25.33 13.27 -5.57
C GLY A 38 -25.13 12.04 -6.45
N SER A 39 -23.88 11.63 -6.71
CA SER A 39 -23.55 10.44 -7.50
C SER A 39 -23.40 9.20 -6.61
N ILE A 40 -24.47 8.83 -5.91
CA ILE A 40 -24.46 7.74 -4.91
C ILE A 40 -24.03 6.40 -5.54
N LEU A 41 -24.54 6.08 -6.74
CA LEU A 41 -24.22 4.82 -7.43
C LEU A 41 -22.73 4.72 -7.78
N VAL A 42 -22.15 5.82 -8.25
CA VAL A 42 -20.72 5.91 -8.60
C VAL A 42 -19.88 5.87 -7.32
N GLY A 43 -20.25 6.61 -6.28
CA GLY A 43 -19.54 6.60 -5.00
C GLY A 43 -19.50 5.21 -4.35
N LEU A 44 -20.60 4.45 -4.42
CA LEU A 44 -20.68 3.08 -3.93
C LEU A 44 -19.81 2.12 -4.76
N ALA A 45 -19.85 2.24 -6.09
CA ALA A 45 -19.00 1.46 -6.99
C ALA A 45 -17.51 1.77 -6.78
N THR A 46 -17.15 3.04 -6.59
CA THR A 46 -15.78 3.48 -6.27
C THR A 46 -15.35 3.03 -4.89
N LEU A 47 -16.26 2.93 -3.92
CA LEU A 47 -15.92 2.44 -2.57
C LEU A 47 -15.53 0.96 -2.62
N VAL A 48 -16.35 0.13 -3.26
CA VAL A 48 -16.08 -1.31 -3.38
C VAL A 48 -14.92 -1.57 -4.33
N GLY A 49 -14.98 -0.99 -5.54
CA GLY A 49 -13.94 -1.17 -6.56
C GLY A 49 -12.60 -0.56 -6.15
N GLY A 50 -12.60 0.62 -5.55
CA GLY A 50 -11.41 1.29 -5.04
C GLY A 50 -10.78 0.55 -3.86
N ALA A 51 -11.59 0.02 -2.93
CA ALA A 51 -11.06 -0.78 -1.82
C ALA A 51 -10.39 -2.07 -2.31
N ILE A 52 -11.00 -2.77 -3.28
CA ILE A 52 -10.43 -3.97 -3.90
C ILE A 52 -9.16 -3.62 -4.69
N ALA A 53 -9.19 -2.55 -5.49
CA ALA A 53 -8.03 -2.10 -6.27
C ALA A 53 -6.84 -1.73 -5.37
N VAL A 54 -7.09 -0.97 -4.29
CA VAL A 54 -6.05 -0.61 -3.31
C VAL A 54 -5.48 -1.86 -2.63
N ARG A 55 -6.32 -2.84 -2.27
CA ARG A 55 -5.87 -4.12 -1.70
C ARG A 55 -4.93 -4.84 -2.66
N ILE A 56 -5.35 -5.06 -3.90
CA ILE A 56 -4.55 -5.76 -4.91
C ILE A 56 -3.23 -5.02 -5.17
N TRP A 57 -3.29 -3.69 -5.36
CA TRP A 57 -2.10 -2.88 -5.64
C TRP A 57 -1.13 -2.92 -4.45
N CYS A 58 -1.60 -2.72 -3.23
CA CYS A 58 -0.73 -2.76 -2.04
C CYS A 58 -0.12 -4.14 -1.81
N GLU A 59 -0.87 -5.21 -2.01
CA GLU A 59 -0.35 -6.57 -1.83
C GLU A 59 0.75 -6.88 -2.85
N LEU A 60 0.59 -6.41 -4.09
CA LEU A 60 1.62 -6.53 -5.12
C LEU A 60 2.88 -5.71 -4.79
N LEU A 61 2.72 -4.49 -4.25
CA LEU A 61 3.85 -3.69 -3.74
C LEU A 61 4.59 -4.42 -2.62
N VAL A 62 3.86 -4.99 -1.64
CA VAL A 62 4.46 -5.82 -0.58
C VAL A 62 5.28 -6.95 -1.16
N VAL A 63 4.73 -7.68 -2.11
CA VAL A 63 5.42 -8.83 -2.74
C VAL A 63 6.71 -8.39 -3.43
N ILE A 64 6.70 -7.32 -4.22
CA ILE A 64 7.89 -6.81 -4.91
C ILE A 64 8.98 -6.40 -3.93
N PHE A 65 8.63 -5.63 -2.89
CA PHE A 65 9.57 -5.21 -1.86
C PHE A 65 10.14 -6.40 -1.08
N LYS A 66 9.31 -7.40 -0.79
CA LYS A 66 9.75 -8.63 -0.13
C LYS A 66 10.70 -9.43 -1.03
N ILE A 67 10.46 -9.47 -2.35
CA ILE A 67 11.40 -10.08 -3.30
C ILE A 67 12.72 -9.31 -3.31
N HIS A 68 12.69 -7.98 -3.30
CA HIS A 68 13.90 -7.15 -3.24
C HIS A 68 14.74 -7.43 -1.99
N GLU A 69 14.12 -7.48 -0.81
CA GLU A 69 14.80 -7.84 0.44
C GLU A 69 15.41 -9.26 0.39
N ASN A 70 14.69 -10.22 -0.18
CA ASN A 70 15.19 -11.60 -0.31
C ASN A 70 16.37 -11.67 -1.29
N LEU A 71 16.32 -10.95 -2.41
CA LEU A 71 17.44 -10.83 -3.35
C LEU A 71 18.67 -10.20 -2.69
N GLN A 72 18.49 -9.13 -1.91
CA GLN A 72 19.57 -8.46 -1.20
C GLN A 72 20.19 -9.33 -0.10
N LYS A 73 19.39 -10.18 0.56
CA LYS A 73 19.88 -11.20 1.50
C LYS A 73 20.74 -12.27 0.84
N ILE A 74 20.41 -12.66 -0.40
CA ILE A 74 21.20 -13.63 -1.17
C ILE A 74 22.48 -12.99 -1.69
N ALA A 75 22.41 -11.75 -2.18
CA ALA A 75 23.57 -11.02 -2.70
C ALA A 75 24.64 -10.70 -1.64
N ASN A 76 24.23 -10.46 -0.38
CA ASN A 76 25.16 -10.24 0.75
C ASN A 76 25.62 -11.55 1.44
N ARG A 77 25.24 -12.73 0.90
CA ARG A 77 25.71 -14.04 1.40
C ARG A 77 26.98 -14.53 0.68
N GLU A 78 27.56 -13.72 -0.19
CA GLU A 78 28.93 -13.81 -0.70
C GLU A 78 29.72 -12.56 -0.27
#